data_AF-A0A534YD03-F1
#
_entry.id   AF-A0A534YD03-F1
#
_cell.length_a   1.000
_cell.length_b   1.000
_cell.length_c   1.000
_cell.angle_alpha   90.00
_cell.angle_beta   90.00
_cell.angle_gamma   90.00
#
_symmetry.space_group_name_H-M   'P 1'
#
loop_
_entity.id
_entity.type
_entity.pdbx_description
1 polymer ?
#
loop_
_entity_poly.entity_id
_entity_poly.type
_entity_poly.pdbx_seq_one_letter_code
_entity_poly.pdbx_strand_id
1 'polypeptide(L)'
;MRHLERRAMLLAQHKQLRESIVEVGEAAANVLACSDGELFTHHPELIRVVDAFTDELRVHLAAEEELLAPVLERIDAWGPLRLDLLRSEHSHQRAVLHALHTDRRLGPREMARRARSLVADVLLDMDAEERDLLSERLLRDDPIVLDASDC
;
A
#
# COMPACT_ATOMS: atom_id res chain seq x y z
N MET A 1 19.77 -9.67 -2.91
CA MET A 1 19.26 -9.07 -1.66
C MET A 1 18.77 -10.19 -0.76
N ARG A 2 19.21 -10.23 0.49
CA ARG A 2 18.77 -11.21 1.51
C ARG A 2 17.34 -10.93 1.96
N HIS A 3 16.63 -11.91 2.52
CA HIS A 3 15.24 -11.73 2.95
C HIS A 3 15.11 -10.65 4.03
N LEU A 4 16.06 -10.56 4.96
CA LEU A 4 16.09 -9.50 5.98
C LEU A 4 16.28 -8.10 5.39
N GLU A 5 17.09 -7.96 4.33
CA GLU A 5 17.30 -6.68 3.64
C GLU A 5 16.04 -6.24 2.90
N ARG A 6 15.34 -7.16 2.22
CA ARG A 6 14.03 -6.90 1.58
C ARG A 6 13.02 -6.41 2.62
N ARG A 7 12.92 -7.13 3.74
CA ARG A 7 12.01 -6.82 4.84
C ARG A 7 12.28 -5.42 5.40
N ALA A 8 13.53 -5.11 5.72
CA ALA A 8 13.89 -3.80 6.27
C ALA A 8 13.55 -2.66 5.30
N MET A 9 13.73 -2.88 3.99
CA MET A 9 13.38 -1.90 2.98
C MET A 9 11.87 -1.65 2.88
N LEU A 10 11.07 -2.73 2.83
CA LEU A 10 9.60 -2.62 2.77
C LEU A 10 9.03 -1.98 4.04
N LEU A 11 9.52 -2.36 5.23
CA LEU A 11 9.10 -1.73 6.49
C LEU A 11 9.46 -0.24 6.56
N ALA A 12 10.60 0.16 5.98
CA ALA A 12 10.96 1.58 5.89
C ALA A 12 10.01 2.34 4.97
N GLN A 13 9.61 1.74 3.83
CA GLN A 13 8.59 2.31 2.94
C GLN A 13 7.22 2.39 3.64
N HIS A 14 6.82 1.35 4.39
CA HIS A 14 5.58 1.37 5.16
C HIS A 14 5.56 2.50 6.19
N LYS A 15 6.70 2.79 6.83
CA LYS A 15 6.79 3.92 7.75
C LYS A 15 6.50 5.25 7.03
N GLN A 16 7.09 5.46 5.86
CA GLN A 16 6.87 6.69 5.08
C GLN A 16 5.42 6.77 4.57
N LEU A 17 4.85 5.67 4.06
CA LEU A 17 3.45 5.63 3.64
C LEU A 17 2.49 5.95 4.78
N ARG A 18 2.76 5.50 6.02
CA ARG A 18 1.95 5.86 7.18
C ARG A 18 1.96 7.37 7.47
N GLU A 19 3.07 8.05 7.25
CA GLU A 19 3.17 9.51 7.38
C GLU A 19 2.30 10.18 6.30
N SER A 20 2.41 9.76 5.04
CA SER A 20 1.59 10.27 3.93
C SER A 20 0.09 9.97 4.07
N ILE A 21 -0.28 8.81 4.62
CA ILE A 21 -1.67 8.44 4.92
C ILE A 21 -2.30 9.43 5.91
N VAL A 22 -1.55 9.87 6.93
CA VAL A 22 -2.00 10.88 7.88
C VAL A 22 -2.24 12.21 7.16
N GLU A 23 -1.31 12.66 6.31
CA GLU A 23 -1.44 13.91 5.56
C GLU A 23 -2.68 13.93 4.64
N VAL A 24 -2.89 12.84 3.89
CA VAL A 24 -4.09 12.68 3.04
C VAL A 24 -5.36 12.66 3.88
N GLY A 25 -5.34 11.96 5.02
CA GLY A 25 -6.46 11.88 5.96
C GLY A 25 -6.86 13.25 6.51
N GLU A 26 -5.87 14.06 6.91
CA GLU A 26 -6.09 15.42 7.41
C GLU A 26 -6.62 16.36 6.32
N ALA A 27 -6.01 16.36 5.13
CA ALA A 27 -6.49 17.19 4.02
C ALA A 27 -7.90 16.82 3.58
N ALA A 28 -8.22 15.52 3.52
CA ALA A 28 -9.55 15.03 3.22
C ALA A 28 -10.55 15.45 4.32
N ALA A 29 -10.19 15.35 5.59
CA ALA A 29 -11.03 15.79 6.70
C ALA A 29 -11.34 17.29 6.63
N ASN A 30 -10.35 18.12 6.30
CA ASN A 30 -10.54 19.57 6.13
C ASN A 30 -11.53 19.90 5.02
N VAL A 31 -11.41 19.25 3.85
CA VAL A 31 -12.37 19.43 2.73
C VAL A 31 -13.78 18.95 3.09
N LEU A 32 -13.90 17.90 3.90
CA LEU A 32 -15.21 17.39 4.32
C LEU A 32 -15.87 18.25 5.38
N ALA A 33 -15.09 18.88 6.27
CA ALA A 33 -15.59 19.70 7.37
C ALA A 33 -15.86 21.16 6.97
N CYS A 34 -15.18 21.68 5.95
CA CYS A 34 -15.31 23.09 5.57
C CYS A 34 -16.64 23.42 4.89
N SER A 35 -17.00 24.71 4.93
CA SER A 35 -18.15 25.24 4.20
C SER A 35 -17.85 25.35 2.70
N ASP A 36 -18.88 25.47 1.86
CA ASP A 36 -18.69 25.53 0.41
C ASP A 36 -17.84 26.74 -0.05
N GLY A 37 -17.87 27.85 0.71
CA GLY A 37 -17.03 29.03 0.45
C GLY A 37 -15.54 28.81 0.74
N GLU A 38 -15.20 27.81 1.56
CA GLU A 38 -13.83 27.49 1.96
C GLU A 38 -13.20 26.38 1.12
N LEU A 39 -14.00 25.71 0.27
CA LEU A 39 -13.52 24.62 -0.59
C LEU A 39 -12.37 25.07 -1.50
N PHE A 40 -12.38 26.31 -1.99
CA PHE A 40 -11.32 26.85 -2.83
C PHE A 40 -9.96 26.90 -2.11
N THR A 41 -9.96 27.04 -0.78
CA THR A 41 -8.75 27.07 0.05
C THR A 41 -8.22 25.66 0.34
N HIS A 42 -9.10 24.71 0.65
CA HIS A 42 -8.68 23.37 1.08
C HIS A 42 -8.50 22.37 -0.08
N HIS A 43 -9.20 22.56 -1.20
CA HIS A 43 -9.13 21.64 -2.32
C HIS A 43 -7.74 21.54 -2.99
N PRO A 44 -6.98 22.64 -3.20
CA PRO A 44 -5.63 22.54 -3.77
C PRO A 44 -4.68 21.71 -2.90
N GLU A 45 -4.80 21.80 -1.58
CA GLU A 45 -3.99 21.02 -0.66
C GLU A 45 -4.33 19.53 -0.74
N LEU A 46 -5.63 19.18 -0.79
CA LEU A 46 -6.05 17.80 -1.01
C LEU A 46 -5.47 17.22 -2.31
N ILE A 47 -5.49 17.99 -3.41
CA ILE A 47 -4.88 17.54 -4.67
C ILE A 47 -3.39 17.28 -4.47
N ARG A 48 -2.68 18.24 -3.87
CA ARG A 48 -1.22 18.15 -3.66
C ARG A 48 -0.83 16.90 -2.87
N VAL A 49 -1.50 16.63 -1.74
CA VAL A 49 -1.15 15.46 -0.91
C VAL A 49 -1.58 14.14 -1.55
N VAL A 50 -2.70 14.12 -2.28
CA VAL A 50 -3.14 12.92 -3.02
C VAL A 50 -2.15 12.60 -4.14
N ASP A 51 -1.67 13.59 -4.89
CA ASP A 51 -0.67 13.38 -5.94
C ASP A 51 0.65 12.86 -5.35
N ALA A 52 1.12 13.44 -4.23
CA ALA A 52 2.33 12.96 -3.55
C ALA A 52 2.19 11.51 -3.06
N PHE A 53 1.09 11.19 -2.37
CA PHE A 53 0.78 9.83 -1.93
C PHE A 53 0.66 8.85 -3.10
N THR A 54 0.09 9.30 -4.22
CA THR A 54 -0.06 8.49 -5.44
C THR A 54 1.30 8.03 -5.97
N ASP A 55 2.27 8.94 -6.03
CA ASP A 55 3.60 8.63 -6.53
C ASP A 55 4.35 7.70 -5.57
N GLU A 56 4.24 7.94 -4.25
CA GLU A 56 4.84 7.08 -3.23
C GLU A 56 4.25 5.67 -3.26
N LEU A 57 2.92 5.53 -3.28
CA LEU A 57 2.25 4.24 -3.30
C LEU A 57 2.62 3.47 -4.57
N ARG A 58 2.68 4.11 -5.74
CA ARG A 58 3.10 3.42 -6.98
C ARG A 58 4.49 2.83 -6.90
N VAL A 59 5.43 3.56 -6.29
CA VAL A 59 6.81 3.09 -6.07
C VAL A 59 6.82 1.92 -5.10
N HIS A 60 6.06 2.02 -4.01
CA HIS A 60 5.96 0.95 -3.01
C HIS A 60 5.37 -0.34 -3.60
N LEU A 61 4.22 -0.27 -4.28
CA LEU A 61 3.59 -1.45 -4.89
C LEU A 61 4.51 -2.14 -5.90
N ALA A 62 5.26 -1.37 -6.69
CA ALA A 62 6.23 -1.92 -7.62
C ALA A 62 7.40 -2.60 -6.90
N ALA A 63 7.92 -1.98 -5.84
CA ALA A 63 8.98 -2.56 -5.03
C ALA A 63 8.52 -3.86 -4.36
N GLU A 64 7.31 -3.89 -3.81
CA GLU A 64 6.77 -5.09 -3.18
C GLU A 64 6.60 -6.23 -4.17
N GLU A 65 5.99 -5.98 -5.33
CA GLU A 65 5.88 -6.98 -6.39
C GLU A 65 7.26 -7.51 -6.84
N GLU A 66 8.26 -6.64 -6.99
CA GLU A 66 9.62 -7.03 -7.37
C GLU A 66 10.31 -7.89 -6.31
N LEU A 67 10.16 -7.53 -5.03
CA LEU A 67 10.90 -8.12 -3.93
C LEU A 67 10.24 -9.39 -3.40
N LEU A 68 8.90 -9.41 -3.34
CA LEU A 68 8.13 -10.51 -2.76
C LEU A 68 7.79 -11.59 -3.77
N ALA A 69 7.57 -11.28 -5.06
CA ALA A 69 7.24 -12.30 -6.06
C ALA A 69 8.21 -13.51 -6.07
N PRO A 70 9.54 -13.33 -6.15
CA PRO A 70 10.46 -14.48 -6.17
C PRO A 70 10.53 -15.24 -4.84
N VAL A 71 10.02 -14.65 -3.76
CA VAL A 71 9.91 -15.31 -2.45
C VAL A 71 8.63 -16.13 -2.40
N LEU A 72 7.50 -15.48 -2.69
CA LEU A 72 6.18 -16.10 -2.65
C LEU A 72 6.07 -17.25 -3.64
N GLU A 73 6.63 -17.16 -4.84
CA GLU A 73 6.61 -18.26 -5.82
C GLU A 73 7.26 -19.56 -5.32
N ARG A 74 8.16 -19.48 -4.32
CA ARG A 74 8.97 -20.63 -3.86
C ARG A 74 8.75 -21.02 -2.41
N ILE A 75 7.97 -20.25 -1.66
CA ILE A 75 7.89 -20.42 -0.20
C ILE A 75 7.13 -21.68 0.23
N ASP A 76 6.00 -21.98 -0.42
CA ASP A 76 5.17 -23.15 -0.18
C ASP A 76 4.18 -23.37 -1.36
N ALA A 77 3.34 -24.40 -1.26
CA ALA A 77 2.33 -24.73 -2.28
C ALA A 77 1.23 -23.65 -2.47
N TRP A 78 1.08 -22.73 -1.52
CA TRP A 78 0.10 -21.63 -1.56
C TRP A 78 0.72 -20.30 -2.00
N GLY A 79 2.04 -20.27 -2.15
CA GLY A 79 2.83 -19.12 -2.56
C GLY A 79 2.32 -18.40 -3.83
N PRO A 80 2.09 -19.11 -4.94
CA PRO A 80 1.52 -18.53 -6.15
C PRO A 80 0.15 -17.87 -5.94
N LEU A 81 -0.72 -18.50 -5.16
CA LEU A 81 -2.04 -17.93 -4.84
C LEU A 81 -1.92 -16.63 -4.05
N ARG A 82 -1.01 -16.57 -3.06
CA ARG A 82 -0.76 -15.33 -2.30
C ARG A 82 -0.24 -14.20 -3.19
N LEU A 83 0.64 -14.53 -4.15
CA LEU A 83 1.15 -13.56 -5.12
C LEU A 83 0.05 -13.04 -6.05
N ASP A 84 -0.86 -13.90 -6.50
CA ASP A 84 -2.00 -13.48 -7.34
C ASP A 84 -2.96 -12.57 -6.57
N LEU A 85 -3.22 -12.86 -5.29
CA LEU A 85 -4.02 -12.00 -4.42
C LEU A 85 -3.37 -10.62 -4.23
N LEU A 86 -2.07 -10.58 -3.92
CA LEU A 86 -1.30 -9.34 -3.79
C LEU A 86 -1.41 -8.48 -5.06
N ARG A 87 -1.15 -9.07 -6.24
CA ARG A 87 -1.24 -8.37 -7.52
C ARG A 87 -2.65 -7.89 -7.84
N SER A 88 -3.68 -8.66 -7.47
CA SER A 88 -5.07 -8.26 -7.65
C SER A 88 -5.40 -7.02 -6.81
N GLU A 89 -4.98 -7.00 -5.55
CA GLU A 89 -5.18 -5.85 -4.66
C GLU A 89 -4.43 -4.61 -5.19
N HIS A 90 -3.16 -4.77 -5.58
CA HIS A 90 -2.38 -3.69 -6.18
C HIS A 90 -3.00 -3.14 -7.46
N SER A 91 -3.58 -4.02 -8.29
CA SER A 91 -4.29 -3.60 -9.50
C SER A 91 -5.51 -2.74 -9.15
N HIS A 92 -6.26 -3.13 -8.12
CA HIS A 92 -7.39 -2.36 -7.61
C HIS A 92 -6.95 -0.98 -7.10
N GLN A 93 -5.96 -0.92 -6.21
CA GLN A 93 -5.43 0.32 -5.67
C GLN A 93 -4.91 1.27 -6.77
N ARG A 94 -4.16 0.75 -7.76
CA ARG A 94 -3.71 1.54 -8.93
C ARG A 94 -4.89 2.11 -9.74
N ALA A 95 -5.98 1.35 -9.88
CA ALA A 95 -7.17 1.82 -10.58
C ALA A 95 -7.87 2.96 -9.81
N VAL A 96 -7.97 2.86 -8.48
CA VAL A 96 -8.55 3.92 -7.63
C VAL A 96 -7.70 5.19 -7.71
N LEU A 97 -6.38 5.07 -7.59
CA LEU A 97 -5.44 6.20 -7.78
C LEU A 97 -5.61 6.86 -9.15
N HIS A 98 -5.72 6.06 -10.21
CA HIS A 98 -5.93 6.59 -11.56
C HIS A 98 -7.25 7.37 -11.68
N ALA A 99 -8.33 6.86 -11.05
CA ALA A 99 -9.62 7.54 -11.05
C ALA A 99 -9.58 8.86 -10.28
N LEU A 100 -8.89 8.92 -9.13
CA LEU A 100 -8.70 10.15 -8.35
C LEU A 100 -8.04 11.27 -9.18
N HIS A 101 -7.14 10.92 -10.09
CA HIS A 101 -6.39 11.89 -10.89
C HIS A 101 -7.08 12.25 -12.23
N THR A 102 -7.78 11.30 -12.86
CA THR A 102 -8.30 11.49 -14.23
C THR A 102 -9.77 11.87 -14.31
N ASP A 103 -10.57 11.56 -13.29
CA ASP A 103 -12.00 11.87 -13.32
C ASP A 103 -12.26 13.35 -13.02
N ARG A 104 -12.30 14.14 -14.08
CA ARG A 104 -12.60 15.59 -14.03
C ARG A 104 -14.00 15.92 -13.50
N ARG A 105 -14.87 14.92 -13.31
CA ARG A 105 -16.21 15.11 -12.73
C ARG A 105 -16.20 14.99 -11.21
N LEU A 106 -15.11 14.56 -10.61
CA LEU A 106 -14.96 14.51 -9.16
C LEU A 106 -14.99 15.91 -8.56
N GLY A 107 -16.03 16.19 -7.79
CA GLY A 107 -16.06 17.35 -6.91
C GLY A 107 -15.12 17.15 -5.70
N PRO A 108 -14.67 18.23 -5.04
CA PRO A 108 -13.71 18.16 -3.94
C PRO A 108 -14.11 17.19 -2.81
N ARG A 109 -15.39 17.20 -2.42
CA ARG A 109 -15.90 16.32 -1.35
C ARG A 109 -15.95 14.85 -1.74
N GLU A 110 -16.18 14.55 -3.01
CA GLU A 110 -16.14 13.17 -3.52
C GLU A 110 -14.70 12.67 -3.58
N MET A 111 -13.78 13.50 -4.09
CA MET A 111 -12.34 13.22 -4.07
C MET A 111 -11.86 12.94 -2.65
N ALA A 112 -12.24 13.77 -1.68
CA ALA A 112 -11.89 13.57 -0.26
C ALA A 112 -12.41 12.25 0.31
N ARG A 113 -13.66 11.87 0.00
CA ARG A 113 -14.24 10.59 0.47
C ARG A 113 -13.51 9.38 -0.13
N ARG A 114 -13.18 9.44 -1.42
CA ARG A 114 -12.45 8.36 -2.10
C ARG A 114 -11.01 8.26 -1.62
N ALA A 115 -10.31 9.39 -1.48
CA ALA A 115 -8.95 9.44 -0.95
C ALA A 115 -8.91 8.86 0.48
N ARG A 116 -9.86 9.25 1.35
CA ARG A 116 -9.96 8.73 2.71
C ARG A 116 -10.24 7.22 2.76
N SER A 117 -11.05 6.71 1.82
CA SER A 117 -11.33 5.26 1.74
C SER A 117 -10.09 4.51 1.30
N LEU A 118 -9.43 4.97 0.23
CA LEU A 118 -8.20 4.37 -0.28
C LEU A 118 -7.10 4.28 0.79
N VAL A 119 -6.84 5.37 1.53
CA VAL A 119 -5.77 5.34 2.55
C VAL A 119 -6.11 4.44 3.74
N ALA A 120 -7.40 4.22 4.03
CA ALA A 120 -7.82 3.25 5.04
C ALA A 120 -7.60 1.82 4.56
N ASP A 121 -7.91 1.53 3.29
CA ASP A 121 -7.69 0.22 2.69
C ASP A 121 -6.18 -0.10 2.64
N VAL A 122 -5.36 0.83 2.16
CA VAL A 122 -3.89 0.68 2.11
C VAL A 122 -3.30 0.45 3.50
N LEU A 123 -3.80 1.12 4.54
CA LEU A 123 -3.33 0.89 5.91
C LEU A 123 -3.65 -0.54 6.40
N LEU A 124 -4.83 -1.06 6.07
CA LEU A 124 -5.22 -2.43 6.41
C LEU A 124 -4.37 -3.45 5.67
N ASP A 125 -4.06 -3.19 4.40
CA ASP A 125 -3.21 -4.04 3.57
C ASP A 125 -1.78 -4.10 4.14
N MET A 126 -1.18 -2.95 4.46
CA MET A 126 0.13 -2.88 5.09
C MET A 126 0.22 -3.65 6.41
N ASP A 127 -0.82 -3.56 7.25
CA ASP A 127 -0.89 -4.30 8.51
C ASP A 127 -1.03 -5.82 8.27
N ALA A 128 -1.75 -6.22 7.21
CA ALA A 128 -1.86 -7.61 6.81
C ALA A 128 -0.55 -8.14 6.23
N GLU A 129 0.10 -7.40 5.34
CA GLU A 129 1.41 -7.73 4.76
C GLU A 129 2.48 -7.87 5.84
N GLU A 130 2.55 -6.94 6.81
CA GLU A 130 3.51 -7.00 7.91
C GLU A 130 3.36 -8.27 8.75
N ARG A 131 2.11 -8.66 9.00
CA ARG A 131 1.77 -9.85 9.77
C ARG A 131 1.97 -11.14 8.97
N ASP A 132 1.57 -11.15 7.71
CA ASP A 132 1.34 -12.37 6.94
C ASP A 132 2.39 -12.62 5.85
N LEU A 133 3.10 -11.59 5.35
CA LEU A 133 4.11 -11.71 4.29
C LEU A 133 5.51 -11.31 4.78
N LEU A 134 5.61 -10.27 5.60
CA LEU A 134 6.87 -9.73 6.13
C LEU A 134 7.21 -10.27 7.52
N SER A 135 6.50 -11.29 8.00
CA SER A 135 6.83 -11.93 9.28
C SER A 135 8.23 -12.55 9.22
N GLU A 136 8.95 -12.45 10.34
CA GLU A 136 10.27 -13.09 10.48
C GLU A 136 10.21 -14.61 10.31
N ARG A 137 9.03 -15.23 10.39
CA ARG A 137 8.84 -16.66 10.17
C ARG A 137 8.92 -17.04 8.69
N LEU A 138 8.40 -16.18 7.80
CA LEU A 138 8.36 -16.44 6.35
C LEU A 138 9.60 -15.94 5.63
N LEU A 139 10.25 -14.91 6.17
CA LEU A 139 11.45 -14.29 5.60
C LEU A 139 12.75 -14.75 6.30
N ARG A 140 12.81 -15.96 6.87
CA ARG A 140 14.08 -16.52 7.35
C ARG A 140 14.96 -16.88 6.17
N ASP A 141 16.20 -16.42 6.20
CA ASP A 141 17.26 -16.84 5.26
C ASP A 141 17.76 -18.27 5.54
N ASP A 142 17.28 -18.93 6.60
CA ASP A 142 17.69 -20.29 6.95
C ASP A 142 16.92 -21.32 6.12
N PRO A 143 17.61 -22.30 5.48
CA PRO A 143 16.92 -23.42 4.87
C PRO A 143 16.12 -24.14 5.95
N ILE A 144 14.83 -24.35 5.71
CA ILE A 144 14.09 -25.40 6.41
C ILE A 144 14.77 -26.70 5.98
N VAL A 145 15.76 -27.14 6.77
CA VAL A 145 16.24 -28.50 6.72
C VAL A 145 15.04 -29.33 7.16
N LEU A 146 14.28 -29.83 6.19
CA LEU A 146 13.43 -30.98 6.41
C LEU A 146 14.40 -32.10 6.75
N ASP A 147 14.61 -32.28 8.05
CA ASP A 147 15.26 -33.46 8.60
C ASP A 147 14.34 -34.64 8.26
N ALA A 148 14.51 -35.18 7.06
CA ALA A 148 14.13 -36.53 6.74
C ALA A 148 15.12 -37.45 7.46
N SER A 149 15.08 -37.44 8.80
CA SER A 149 15.68 -38.50 9.60
C SER A 149 14.74 -39.71 9.53
N ASP A 150 15.05 -40.55 8.54
CA ASP A 150 15.05 -42.01 8.57
C ASP A 150 13.98 -42.73 9.42
N CYS A 151 13.01 -43.35 8.73
CA CYS A 151 12.73 -44.80 8.74
C CYS A 151 11.77 -45.20 7.62
#